data_AF-A0A415S9S5-F1
#
_entry.id   AF-A0A415S9S5-F1
#
_cell.length_a   1.000
_cell.length_b   1.000
_cell.length_c   1.000
_cell.angle_alpha   90.00
_cell.angle_beta   90.00
_cell.angle_gamma   90.00
#
_symmetry.space_group_name_H-M   'P 1'
#
loop_
_entity.id
_entity.type
_entity.pdbx_description
1 polymer ?
#
loop_
_entity_poly.entity_id
_entity_poly.type
_entity_poly.pdbx_seq_one_letter_code
_entity_poly.pdbx_strand_id
1 'polypeptide(L)'
;MNEYQEFCELLFIAGIFEKVPYLNANLDEALTDESYLLKGERIFSLAREKKRKEQLKSQNLTVRLCDLKFPSLNHNEVEAHKQLSNSIKKFIRQEFKRINRNEKYSSIEDISFFYLFSNLMPTENLSINKLCTQTEIARVVTGSQNILCFNFSESDFYIPCIPHKRFRNTEYYFRSNPSITASIIHSDQIFLYLFLIHWCNYLILRSRREEECNLVLKQLLIKNTSALQMYNWSTEEMPDWFEQYLIDSGLEKRNDIYSPKELLSKTLRSFNHSEDIMKYLNIVEHIYTCKEFDFSTIVFKQSYPLVSMIYPLDAFILDTLKYYVSAIQNERLEQHYRKQVEGNVARAYTTKRNIPQHILTEMKTSVFNDYFDFVEFDADIEKNSVKDIADEFVKLNHRYFNDFKCKDTTFRIRKLGRHKAYGLYYMYLKTLVVDLRHPDSFVHEYFHAIDDILDGLSQKFAFCKIADRYTYLLLKTIKESEKDGTKILSKSGKYSLQYYLQRCEIFARCGEIYLFRLLHVESSLLKHPDTQSFAYPDDDELNALIYDYYSLVTKNLGIDKKKEE
;
A
#
# COMPACT_ATOMS: atom_id res chain seq x y z
N MET A 1 -22.27 20.23 -36.53
CA MET A 1 -21.08 19.46 -36.10
C MET A 1 -21.04 19.40 -34.57
N ASN A 2 -22.12 18.98 -33.88
CA ASN A 2 -22.13 19.00 -32.41
C ASN A 2 -23.03 17.93 -31.74
N GLU A 3 -24.11 17.45 -32.36
CA GLU A 3 -24.98 16.42 -31.73
C GLU A 3 -24.53 14.98 -32.01
N TYR A 4 -23.97 14.71 -33.20
CA TYR A 4 -23.46 13.38 -33.55
C TYR A 4 -22.24 12.98 -32.70
N GLN A 5 -21.42 13.96 -32.31
CA GLN A 5 -20.22 13.74 -31.51
C GLN A 5 -20.57 13.47 -30.04
N GLU A 6 -21.55 14.19 -29.47
CA GLU A 6 -22.09 13.90 -28.13
C GLU A 6 -22.81 12.54 -28.08
N PHE A 7 -23.52 12.15 -29.15
CA PHE A 7 -24.17 10.84 -29.25
C PHE A 7 -23.15 9.69 -29.32
N CYS A 8 -22.08 9.85 -30.10
CA CYS A 8 -20.99 8.87 -30.15
C CYS A 8 -20.22 8.78 -28.81
N GLU A 9 -20.04 9.89 -28.09
CA GLU A 9 -19.45 9.89 -26.75
C GLU A 9 -20.33 9.15 -25.73
N LEU A 10 -21.65 9.33 -25.78
CA LEU A 10 -22.60 8.60 -24.92
C LEU A 10 -22.57 7.09 -25.17
N LEU A 11 -22.48 6.67 -26.44
CA LEU A 11 -22.40 5.26 -26.80
C LEU A 11 -21.06 4.61 -26.41
N PHE A 12 -19.98 5.39 -26.39
CA PHE A 12 -18.67 4.96 -25.88
C PHE A 12 -18.66 4.83 -24.36
N ILE A 13 -19.28 5.78 -23.64
CA ILE A 13 -19.44 5.75 -22.17
C ILE A 13 -20.26 4.53 -21.71
N ALA A 14 -21.22 4.09 -22.51
CA ALA A 14 -22.05 2.92 -22.23
C ALA A 14 -21.37 1.57 -22.52
N GLY A 15 -20.14 1.55 -23.07
CA GLY A 15 -19.41 0.33 -23.41
C GLY A 15 -19.97 -0.43 -24.61
N ILE A 16 -20.73 0.25 -25.48
CA ILE A 16 -21.42 -0.38 -26.63
C ILE A 16 -20.50 -0.47 -27.87
N PHE A 17 -19.42 0.33 -27.94
CA PHE A 17 -18.42 0.28 -29.02
C PHE A 17 -17.00 0.08 -28.49
N GLU A 18 -16.26 -0.86 -29.08
CA GLU A 18 -14.80 -0.85 -29.07
C GLU A 18 -14.25 0.11 -30.14
N LYS A 19 -13.10 0.74 -29.86
CA LYS A 19 -12.48 1.80 -30.67
C LYS A 19 -12.53 1.51 -32.18
N VAL A 20 -13.17 2.40 -32.94
CA VAL A 20 -12.82 2.58 -34.36
C VAL A 20 -11.46 3.29 -34.41
N PRO A 21 -10.45 2.75 -35.10
CA PRO A 21 -9.12 3.32 -35.16
C PRO A 21 -9.10 4.52 -36.13
N TYR A 22 -9.61 5.67 -35.69
CA TYR A 22 -9.28 6.92 -36.37
C TYR A 22 -7.93 7.42 -35.85
N LEU A 23 -6.95 7.44 -36.78
CA LEU A 23 -5.61 8.01 -36.68
C LEU A 23 -4.52 7.15 -36.01
N ASN A 24 -4.40 5.90 -36.47
CA ASN A 24 -3.07 5.34 -36.75
C ASN A 24 -2.67 5.78 -38.18
N ALA A 25 -2.41 7.07 -38.35
CA ALA A 25 -1.67 7.54 -39.52
C ALA A 25 -0.20 7.61 -39.11
N ASN A 26 0.65 6.89 -39.84
CA ASN A 26 2.10 6.91 -39.72
C ASN A 26 2.60 8.36 -39.71
N LEU A 27 2.97 8.89 -38.55
CA LEU A 27 3.70 10.15 -38.42
C LEU A 27 5.20 9.87 -38.48
N ASP A 28 5.63 9.29 -39.60
CA ASP A 28 7.01 9.40 -40.12
C ASP A 28 7.09 10.57 -41.13
N GLU A 29 6.16 11.52 -41.05
CA GLU A 29 6.21 12.77 -41.80
C GLU A 29 7.08 13.79 -41.03
N ALA A 30 7.94 14.51 -41.76
CA ALA A 30 8.88 15.49 -41.22
C ALA A 30 8.26 16.34 -40.09
N LEU A 31 8.92 16.37 -38.92
CA LEU A 31 8.50 17.12 -37.72
C LEU A 31 8.34 18.63 -38.02
N THR A 32 7.18 19.05 -38.54
CA THR A 32 6.80 20.45 -38.70
C THR A 32 6.67 21.12 -37.33
N ASP A 33 6.82 22.45 -37.26
CA ASP A 33 6.71 23.20 -35.98
C ASP A 33 5.38 22.95 -35.28
N GLU A 34 4.29 22.88 -36.05
CA GLU A 34 2.95 22.58 -35.53
C GLU A 34 2.82 21.13 -35.04
N SER A 35 3.33 20.14 -35.78
CA SER A 35 3.23 18.72 -35.38
C SER A 35 3.95 18.43 -34.06
N TYR A 36 5.09 19.08 -33.82
CA TYR A 36 5.87 18.91 -32.59
C TYR A 36 5.13 19.49 -31.37
N LEU A 37 4.54 20.68 -31.49
CA LEU A 37 3.77 21.29 -30.41
C LEU A 37 2.46 20.53 -30.12
N LEU A 38 1.79 20.01 -31.17
CA LEU A 38 0.61 19.16 -31.05
C LEU A 38 0.93 17.84 -30.31
N LYS A 39 2.14 17.29 -30.46
CA LYS A 39 2.60 16.11 -29.69
C LYS A 39 2.54 16.39 -28.18
N GLY A 40 3.01 17.55 -27.75
CA GLY A 40 2.92 18.00 -26.35
C GLY A 40 1.47 18.10 -25.86
N GLU A 41 0.56 18.71 -26.64
CA GLU A 41 -0.85 18.85 -26.27
C GLU A 41 -1.60 17.51 -26.17
N ARG A 42 -1.28 16.53 -27.04
CA ARG A 42 -1.83 15.18 -27.00
C ARG A 42 -1.48 14.42 -25.72
N ILE A 43 -0.25 14.55 -25.23
CA ILE A 43 0.17 13.90 -23.97
C ILE A 43 -0.67 14.44 -22.80
N PHE A 44 -0.93 15.75 -22.78
CA PHE A 44 -1.79 16.36 -21.76
C PHE A 44 -3.26 15.91 -21.82
N SER A 45 -3.81 15.62 -23.00
CA SER A 45 -5.19 15.16 -23.12
C SER A 45 -5.36 13.71 -22.65
N LEU A 46 -4.44 12.81 -23.03
CA LEU A 46 -4.40 11.41 -22.57
C LEU A 46 -4.26 11.31 -21.05
N ALA A 47 -3.37 12.13 -20.48
CA ALA A 47 -3.20 12.29 -19.03
C ALA A 47 -4.52 12.61 -18.30
N ARG A 48 -5.33 13.52 -18.85
CA ARG A 48 -6.63 13.90 -18.27
C ARG A 48 -7.67 12.78 -18.38
N GLU A 49 -7.64 11.99 -19.45
CA GLU A 49 -8.53 10.84 -19.63
C GLU A 49 -8.22 9.73 -18.60
N LYS A 50 -6.92 9.46 -18.35
CA LYS A 50 -6.48 8.51 -17.31
C LYS A 50 -6.99 8.92 -15.92
N LYS A 51 -6.87 10.21 -15.57
CA LYS A 51 -7.42 10.78 -14.32
C LYS A 51 -8.93 10.50 -14.15
N ARG A 52 -9.71 10.57 -15.24
CA ARG A 52 -11.15 10.33 -15.21
C ARG A 52 -11.48 8.84 -14.98
N LYS A 53 -10.71 7.93 -15.59
CA LYS A 53 -10.87 6.47 -15.44
C LYS A 53 -10.48 5.98 -14.04
N GLU A 54 -9.40 6.50 -13.45
CA GLU A 54 -8.97 6.14 -12.09
C GLU A 54 -9.97 6.56 -11.02
N GLN A 55 -10.59 7.74 -11.15
CA GLN A 55 -11.65 8.19 -10.25
C GLN A 55 -12.88 7.26 -10.30
N LEU A 56 -13.23 6.74 -11.48
CA LEU A 56 -14.36 5.83 -11.68
C LEU A 56 -14.12 4.43 -11.11
N LYS A 57 -12.88 3.90 -11.15
CA LYS A 57 -12.54 2.57 -10.57
C LYS A 57 -12.73 2.49 -9.05
N SER A 58 -12.77 3.62 -8.35
CA SER A 58 -12.86 3.69 -6.88
C SER A 58 -14.27 3.51 -6.30
N GLN A 59 -15.31 3.42 -7.14
CA GLN A 59 -16.70 3.30 -6.69
C GLN A 59 -17.23 1.89 -6.90
N ASN A 60 -17.10 1.01 -5.90
CA ASN A 60 -17.77 -0.28 -5.89
C ASN A 60 -18.55 -0.48 -4.57
N LEU A 61 -19.80 -0.92 -4.69
CA LEU A 61 -20.90 -0.81 -3.70
C LEU A 61 -20.90 -1.88 -2.59
N THR A 62 -19.74 -2.19 -2.01
CA THR A 62 -19.63 -2.98 -0.78
C THR A 62 -18.67 -2.25 0.15
N VAL A 63 -19.00 -2.08 1.44
CA VAL A 63 -18.06 -1.47 2.39
C VAL A 63 -16.91 -2.46 2.59
N ARG A 64 -15.81 -2.28 1.86
CA ARG A 64 -14.58 -3.04 2.10
C ARG A 64 -13.98 -2.53 3.40
N LEU A 65 -13.26 -3.38 4.13
CA LEU A 65 -12.59 -2.95 5.36
C LEU A 65 -11.67 -1.74 5.12
N CYS A 66 -11.00 -1.71 3.97
CA CYS A 66 -10.17 -0.59 3.53
C CYS A 66 -10.95 0.71 3.22
N ASP A 67 -12.27 0.66 3.04
CA ASP A 67 -13.12 1.84 2.82
C ASP A 67 -13.50 2.52 4.14
N LEU A 68 -13.26 1.86 5.28
CA LEU A 68 -13.43 2.48 6.58
C LEU A 68 -12.50 3.68 6.75
N LYS A 69 -12.97 4.67 7.50
CA LYS A 69 -12.16 5.85 7.85
C LYS A 69 -11.16 5.47 8.94
N PHE A 70 -9.94 5.16 8.52
CA PHE A 70 -8.80 4.98 9.44
C PHE A 70 -8.10 6.31 9.72
N PRO A 71 -7.60 6.53 10.95
CA PRO A 71 -6.65 7.61 11.23
C PRO A 71 -5.34 7.36 10.46
N SER A 72 -4.49 8.39 10.34
CA SER A 72 -3.10 8.19 9.89
C SER A 72 -2.43 7.15 10.77
N LEU A 73 -2.00 6.04 10.17
CA LEU A 73 -1.47 4.92 10.93
C LEU A 73 -0.12 5.29 11.54
N ASN A 74 0.09 4.85 12.79
CA ASN A 74 1.38 5.00 13.46
C ASN A 74 2.43 4.12 12.79
N HIS A 75 3.69 4.55 12.81
CA HIS A 75 4.81 3.74 12.35
C HIS A 75 5.08 2.55 13.29
N ASN A 76 4.83 2.72 14.59
CA ASN A 76 4.90 1.63 15.56
C ASN A 76 3.76 0.63 15.30
N GLU A 77 4.14 -0.64 15.14
CA GLU A 77 3.23 -1.72 14.76
C GLU A 77 2.10 -1.94 15.76
N VAL A 78 2.42 -1.99 17.06
CA VAL A 78 1.43 -2.21 18.12
C VAL A 78 0.39 -1.09 18.16
N GLU A 79 0.82 0.16 18.02
CA GLU A 79 -0.12 1.28 17.99
C GLU A 79 -0.94 1.31 16.68
N ALA A 80 -0.35 0.95 15.54
CA ALA A 80 -1.08 0.83 14.27
C ALA A 80 -2.16 -0.26 14.36
N HIS A 81 -1.84 -1.44 14.88
CA HIS A 81 -2.78 -2.54 15.14
C HIS A 81 -3.93 -2.09 16.03
N LYS A 82 -3.63 -1.31 17.08
CA LYS A 82 -4.64 -0.72 17.97
C LYS A 82 -5.52 0.30 17.26
N GLN A 83 -4.96 1.16 16.42
CA GLN A 83 -5.71 2.12 15.61
C GLN A 83 -6.67 1.42 14.63
N LEU A 84 -6.19 0.41 13.92
CA LEU A 84 -7.00 -0.43 13.02
C LEU A 84 -8.16 -1.08 13.79
N SER A 85 -7.84 -1.79 14.87
CA SER A 85 -8.83 -2.47 15.72
C SER A 85 -9.87 -1.49 16.26
N ASN A 86 -9.46 -0.31 16.71
CA ASN A 86 -10.37 0.71 17.25
C ASN A 86 -11.29 1.30 16.18
N SER A 87 -10.81 1.49 14.95
CA SER A 87 -11.64 1.95 13.83
C SER A 87 -12.70 0.91 13.45
N ILE A 88 -12.33 -0.37 13.38
CA ILE A 88 -13.27 -1.46 13.12
C ILE A 88 -14.29 -1.57 14.27
N LYS A 89 -13.83 -1.55 15.53
CA LYS A 89 -14.71 -1.55 16.71
C LYS A 89 -15.69 -0.37 16.70
N LYS A 90 -15.24 0.82 16.30
CA LYS A 90 -16.10 1.99 16.17
C LYS A 90 -17.18 1.79 15.10
N PHE A 91 -16.81 1.23 13.95
CA PHE A 91 -17.77 0.88 12.89
C PHE A 91 -18.80 -0.14 13.39
N ILE A 92 -18.37 -1.24 14.01
CA ILE A 92 -19.27 -2.25 14.59
C ILE A 92 -20.27 -1.61 15.57
N ARG A 93 -19.79 -0.80 16.52
CA ARG A 93 -20.67 -0.10 17.46
C ARG A 93 -21.67 0.84 16.78
N GLN A 94 -21.32 1.41 15.63
CA GLN A 94 -22.25 2.24 14.84
C GLN A 94 -23.32 1.39 14.16
N GLU A 95 -22.96 0.24 13.61
CA GLU A 95 -23.93 -0.71 13.02
C GLU A 95 -24.89 -1.26 14.07
N PHE A 96 -24.41 -1.67 15.24
CA PHE A 96 -25.27 -2.10 16.35
C PHE A 96 -26.23 -1.00 16.84
N LYS A 97 -25.80 0.27 16.80
CA LYS A 97 -26.71 1.40 17.08
C LYS A 97 -27.80 1.56 16.01
N ARG A 98 -27.50 1.27 14.73
CA ARG A 98 -28.48 1.30 13.63
C ARG A 98 -29.48 0.17 13.77
N ILE A 99 -28.99 -1.04 14.03
CA ILE A 99 -29.82 -2.24 14.28
C ILE A 99 -30.84 -1.96 15.40
N ASN A 100 -30.38 -1.40 16.52
CA ASN A 100 -31.26 -1.11 17.65
C ASN A 100 -32.34 -0.04 17.35
N ARG A 101 -32.13 0.85 16.38
CA ARG A 101 -33.07 1.95 16.07
C ARG A 101 -34.13 1.56 15.04
N ASN A 102 -33.90 0.50 14.27
CA ASN A 102 -34.77 0.14 13.16
C ASN A 102 -35.75 -0.94 13.61
N GLU A 103 -36.96 -0.54 13.94
CA GLU A 103 -38.05 -1.45 14.39
C GLU A 103 -38.61 -2.33 13.26
N LYS A 104 -38.06 -2.25 12.05
CA LYS A 104 -38.61 -2.83 10.81
C LYS A 104 -37.99 -4.15 10.36
N TYR A 105 -36.98 -4.67 11.05
CA TYR A 105 -36.40 -5.96 10.67
C TYR A 105 -37.33 -7.09 11.09
N SER A 106 -37.79 -7.88 10.12
CA SER A 106 -38.67 -9.03 10.36
C SER A 106 -37.87 -10.28 10.73
N SER A 107 -36.60 -10.32 10.31
CA SER A 107 -35.63 -11.37 10.62
C SER A 107 -34.21 -10.80 10.78
N ILE A 108 -33.28 -11.61 11.31
CA ILE A 108 -31.84 -11.27 11.34
C ILE A 108 -31.24 -11.18 9.92
N GLU A 109 -31.83 -11.90 8.97
CA GLU A 109 -31.41 -11.98 7.57
C GLU A 109 -31.64 -10.66 6.84
N ASP A 110 -32.60 -9.85 7.31
CA ASP A 110 -32.88 -8.50 6.78
C ASP A 110 -31.79 -7.47 7.14
N ILE A 111 -30.83 -7.83 8.01
CA ILE A 111 -29.78 -6.94 8.48
C ILE A 111 -28.52 -7.17 7.65
N SER A 112 -28.26 -6.27 6.69
CA SER A 112 -27.10 -6.36 5.77
C SER A 112 -25.74 -6.48 6.48
N PHE A 113 -25.62 -6.00 7.72
CA PHE A 113 -24.40 -6.15 8.53
C PHE A 113 -24.05 -7.62 8.77
N PHE A 114 -25.04 -8.49 9.02
CA PHE A 114 -24.79 -9.91 9.28
C PHE A 114 -24.50 -10.70 8.00
N TYR A 115 -24.98 -10.23 6.84
CA TYR A 115 -24.66 -10.85 5.54
C TYR A 115 -23.16 -10.82 5.22
N LEU A 116 -22.41 -9.86 5.78
CA LEU A 116 -20.94 -9.83 5.65
C LEU A 116 -20.26 -11.10 6.20
N PHE A 117 -20.93 -11.79 7.13
CA PHE A 117 -20.38 -12.94 7.83
C PHE A 117 -21.13 -14.24 7.56
N SER A 118 -22.07 -14.26 6.61
CA SER A 118 -22.91 -15.45 6.34
C SER A 118 -22.07 -16.70 6.00
N ASN A 119 -20.93 -16.52 5.33
CA ASN A 119 -20.01 -17.62 5.01
C ASN A 119 -19.20 -18.10 6.22
N LEU A 120 -19.04 -17.27 7.25
CA LEU A 120 -18.29 -17.61 8.46
C LEU A 120 -19.21 -18.10 9.58
N MET A 121 -20.46 -17.62 9.60
CA MET A 121 -21.38 -17.80 10.70
C MET A 121 -22.78 -18.06 10.12
N PRO A 122 -23.30 -19.29 10.24
CA PRO A 122 -24.68 -19.59 9.88
C PRO A 122 -25.64 -18.66 10.64
N THR A 123 -26.64 -18.11 9.95
CA THR A 123 -27.64 -17.21 10.56
C THR A 123 -28.45 -17.91 11.64
N GLU A 124 -28.55 -19.24 11.59
CA GLU A 124 -29.17 -20.11 12.60
C GLU A 124 -28.54 -19.98 13.99
N ASN A 125 -27.26 -19.59 14.05
CA ASN A 125 -26.54 -19.37 15.32
C ASN A 125 -26.85 -18.01 15.96
N LEU A 126 -27.62 -17.15 15.28
CA LEU A 126 -28.01 -15.84 15.78
C LEU A 126 -29.50 -15.80 16.10
N SER A 127 -29.85 -15.21 17.24
CA SER A 127 -31.23 -14.84 17.56
C SER A 127 -31.28 -13.50 18.28
N ILE A 128 -32.34 -12.72 18.07
CA ILE A 128 -32.55 -11.46 18.79
C ILE A 128 -33.61 -11.68 19.86
N ASN A 129 -33.35 -11.25 21.09
CA ASN A 129 -34.29 -11.26 22.20
C ASN A 129 -34.93 -12.63 22.47
N LYS A 130 -34.13 -13.71 22.40
CA LYS A 130 -34.53 -15.06 22.85
C LYS A 130 -35.17 -14.97 24.23
N LEU A 131 -36.45 -15.36 24.37
CA LEU A 131 -37.16 -15.37 25.65
C LEU A 131 -36.56 -16.45 26.56
N CYS A 132 -35.55 -16.06 27.34
CA CYS A 132 -34.91 -16.92 28.34
C CYS A 132 -34.33 -16.08 29.50
N THR A 133 -34.14 -16.73 30.64
CA THR A 133 -33.67 -16.12 31.89
C THR A 133 -32.31 -15.42 31.74
N GLN A 134 -31.43 -15.97 30.91
CA GLN A 134 -30.11 -15.39 30.64
C GLN A 134 -30.18 -14.08 29.85
N THR A 135 -31.13 -13.95 28.91
CA THR A 135 -31.41 -12.68 28.24
C THR A 135 -31.85 -11.61 29.25
N GLU A 136 -32.62 -11.98 30.27
CA GLU A 136 -33.01 -11.06 31.34
C GLU A 136 -31.81 -10.63 32.19
N ILE A 137 -30.90 -11.55 32.55
CA ILE A 137 -29.62 -11.21 33.20
C ILE A 137 -28.89 -10.17 32.36
N ALA A 138 -28.77 -10.40 31.05
CA ALA A 138 -28.10 -9.48 30.14
C ALA A 138 -28.77 -8.10 30.10
N ARG A 139 -30.10 -8.03 30.05
CA ARG A 139 -30.84 -6.76 30.10
C ARG A 139 -30.62 -6.02 31.41
N VAL A 140 -30.67 -6.72 32.55
CA VAL A 140 -30.51 -6.11 33.88
C VAL A 140 -29.08 -5.57 34.08
N VAL A 141 -28.07 -6.36 33.71
CA VAL A 141 -26.64 -6.02 33.82
C VAL A 141 -26.28 -4.84 32.93
N THR A 142 -26.74 -4.87 31.67
CA THR A 142 -26.28 -3.92 30.65
C THR A 142 -27.20 -2.71 30.50
N GLY A 143 -28.45 -2.82 30.96
CA GLY A 143 -29.53 -1.87 30.68
C GLY A 143 -29.99 -1.87 29.22
N SER A 144 -29.48 -2.75 28.36
CA SER A 144 -29.84 -2.76 26.94
C SER A 144 -31.23 -3.34 26.72
N GLN A 145 -31.98 -2.76 25.80
CA GLN A 145 -33.31 -3.26 25.42
C GLN A 145 -33.21 -4.52 24.56
N ASN A 146 -32.36 -4.45 23.52
CA ASN A 146 -32.14 -5.54 22.57
C ASN A 146 -30.86 -6.29 22.90
N ILE A 147 -31.00 -7.60 23.08
CA ILE A 147 -29.90 -8.53 23.28
C ILE A 147 -29.86 -9.47 22.09
N LEU A 148 -28.73 -9.48 21.38
CA LEU A 148 -28.41 -10.48 20.40
C LEU A 148 -27.84 -11.70 21.15
N CYS A 149 -28.41 -12.87 20.92
CA CYS A 149 -27.88 -14.14 21.39
C CYS A 149 -27.11 -14.80 20.24
N PHE A 150 -25.90 -15.26 20.55
CA PHE A 150 -25.01 -15.94 19.62
C PHE A 150 -24.65 -17.30 20.21
N ASN A 151 -25.04 -18.38 19.54
CA ASN A 151 -24.71 -19.75 19.95
C ASN A 151 -23.43 -20.22 19.25
N PHE A 152 -22.47 -20.73 20.03
CA PHE A 152 -21.23 -21.29 19.48
C PHE A 152 -20.59 -22.32 20.42
N SER A 153 -20.14 -23.45 19.86
CA SER A 153 -19.48 -24.55 20.61
C SER A 153 -20.22 -24.89 21.90
N GLU A 154 -21.53 -25.09 21.77
CA GLU A 154 -22.46 -25.41 22.88
C GLU A 154 -22.63 -24.29 23.94
N SER A 155 -22.10 -23.09 23.69
CA SER A 155 -22.19 -21.93 24.59
C SER A 155 -23.05 -20.81 24.01
N ASP A 156 -23.93 -20.23 24.83
CA ASP A 156 -24.74 -19.06 24.46
C ASP A 156 -24.05 -17.77 24.95
N PHE A 157 -23.78 -16.85 24.01
CA PHE A 157 -23.24 -15.52 24.29
C PHE A 157 -24.31 -14.44 24.12
N TYR A 158 -24.40 -13.54 25.10
CA TYR A 158 -25.40 -12.48 25.15
C TYR A 158 -24.75 -11.13 24.88
N ILE A 159 -25.09 -10.54 23.73
CA ILE A 159 -24.47 -9.36 23.16
C ILE A 159 -25.47 -8.20 23.21
N PRO A 160 -25.29 -7.22 24.12
CA PRO A 160 -26.16 -6.05 24.17
C PRO A 160 -25.93 -5.13 22.98
N CYS A 161 -27.00 -4.73 22.28
CA CYS A 161 -26.87 -3.85 21.11
C CYS A 161 -26.46 -2.43 21.49
N ILE A 162 -27.12 -1.86 22.51
CA ILE A 162 -26.78 -0.55 23.08
C ILE A 162 -26.79 -0.67 24.61
N PRO A 163 -25.65 -0.94 25.26
CA PRO A 163 -25.58 -0.97 26.71
C PRO A 163 -25.67 0.45 27.28
N HIS A 164 -26.52 0.64 28.30
CA HIS A 164 -26.63 1.90 29.06
C HIS A 164 -25.82 1.88 30.35
N LYS A 165 -25.42 0.69 30.81
CA LYS A 165 -24.56 0.47 31.98
C LYS A 165 -23.20 -0.04 31.54
N ARG A 166 -22.15 0.31 32.29
CA ARG A 166 -20.81 -0.26 32.11
C ARG A 166 -20.81 -1.70 32.61
N PHE A 167 -20.31 -2.62 31.79
CA PHE A 167 -20.13 -4.02 32.14
C PHE A 167 -18.80 -4.54 31.58
N ARG A 168 -18.34 -5.66 32.12
CA ARG A 168 -17.13 -6.35 31.68
C ARG A 168 -17.53 -7.56 30.84
N ASN A 169 -16.68 -7.98 29.91
CA ASN A 169 -16.86 -9.26 29.24
C ASN A 169 -16.61 -10.36 30.26
N THR A 170 -17.67 -10.86 30.88
CA THR A 170 -17.61 -11.90 31.90
C THR A 170 -18.92 -12.67 31.93
N GLU A 171 -18.88 -13.81 32.59
CA GLU A 171 -20.08 -14.49 33.03
C GLU A 171 -20.72 -13.73 34.20
N TYR A 172 -22.05 -13.58 34.14
CA TYR A 172 -22.87 -12.97 35.18
C TYR A 172 -23.93 -13.96 35.65
N TYR A 173 -24.35 -13.86 36.92
CA TYR A 173 -25.35 -14.74 37.52
C TYR A 173 -26.33 -13.97 38.40
N PHE A 174 -27.49 -14.58 38.68
CA PHE A 174 -28.42 -14.03 39.66
C PHE A 174 -27.92 -14.26 41.09
N ARG A 175 -27.95 -13.21 41.92
CA ARG A 175 -27.62 -13.36 43.35
C ARG A 175 -28.48 -14.40 44.06
N SER A 176 -29.74 -14.53 43.66
CA SER A 176 -30.70 -15.49 44.22
C SER A 176 -30.48 -16.93 43.72
N ASN A 177 -29.82 -17.13 42.58
CA ASN A 177 -29.50 -18.45 42.06
C ASN A 177 -28.22 -18.42 41.21
N PRO A 178 -27.04 -18.69 41.81
CA PRO A 178 -25.76 -18.71 41.11
C PRO A 178 -25.61 -19.79 40.04
N SER A 179 -26.50 -20.79 40.00
CA SER A 179 -26.46 -21.83 38.95
C SER A 179 -26.94 -21.35 37.59
N ILE A 180 -27.63 -20.20 37.53
CA ILE A 180 -28.07 -19.60 36.27
C ILE A 180 -27.09 -18.50 35.90
N THR A 181 -26.31 -18.75 34.86
CA THR A 181 -25.29 -17.84 34.36
C THR A 181 -25.60 -17.36 32.94
N ALA A 182 -25.08 -16.19 32.59
CA ALA A 182 -25.13 -15.60 31.26
C ALA A 182 -23.76 -15.03 30.89
N SER A 183 -23.18 -15.53 29.79
CA SER A 183 -21.92 -15.00 29.25
C SER A 183 -22.18 -13.72 28.47
N ILE A 184 -21.89 -12.55 29.06
CA ILE A 184 -22.20 -11.26 28.45
C ILE A 184 -20.93 -10.66 27.84
N ILE A 185 -21.02 -10.21 26.58
CA ILE A 185 -19.87 -9.70 25.83
C ILE A 185 -20.22 -8.47 24.98
N HIS A 186 -19.31 -7.50 24.92
CA HIS A 186 -19.43 -6.35 24.03
C HIS A 186 -19.43 -6.80 22.57
N SER A 187 -20.35 -6.25 21.77
CA SER A 187 -20.53 -6.60 20.35
C SER A 187 -19.25 -6.44 19.53
N ASP A 188 -18.47 -5.42 19.85
CA ASP A 188 -17.24 -5.09 19.16
C ASP A 188 -16.06 -6.04 19.42
N GLN A 189 -16.21 -7.03 20.31
CA GLN A 189 -15.19 -8.05 20.54
C GLN A 189 -15.31 -9.20 19.55
N ILE A 190 -16.45 -9.90 19.54
CA ILE A 190 -16.67 -11.03 18.62
C ILE A 190 -16.62 -10.55 17.17
N PHE A 191 -17.33 -9.47 16.87
CA PHE A 191 -17.43 -9.00 15.50
C PHE A 191 -16.12 -8.41 14.96
N LEU A 192 -15.18 -7.98 15.83
CA LEU A 192 -13.84 -7.63 15.37
C LEU A 192 -13.15 -8.84 14.74
N TYR A 193 -13.16 -9.99 15.41
CA TYR A 193 -12.48 -11.17 14.90
C TYR A 193 -13.17 -11.76 13.67
N LEU A 194 -14.50 -11.69 13.60
CA LEU A 194 -15.25 -11.99 12.38
C LEU A 194 -14.79 -11.12 11.19
N PHE A 195 -14.62 -9.82 11.40
CA PHE A 195 -14.09 -8.92 10.36
C PHE A 195 -12.68 -9.30 9.93
N LEU A 196 -11.81 -9.61 10.89
CA LEU A 196 -10.43 -9.99 10.62
C LEU A 196 -10.35 -11.31 9.83
N ILE A 197 -11.11 -12.34 10.21
CA ILE A 197 -11.16 -13.61 9.46
C ILE A 197 -11.71 -13.39 8.06
N HIS A 198 -12.81 -12.63 7.93
CA HIS A 198 -13.40 -12.31 6.64
C HIS A 198 -12.39 -11.62 5.71
N TRP A 199 -11.62 -10.67 6.24
CA TRP A 199 -10.54 -10.02 5.51
C TRP A 199 -9.48 -11.01 5.02
N CYS A 200 -9.02 -11.89 5.92
CA CYS A 200 -8.00 -12.87 5.59
C CYS A 200 -8.48 -13.82 4.50
N ASN A 201 -9.71 -14.34 4.60
CA ASN A 201 -10.30 -15.21 3.58
C ASN A 201 -10.50 -14.49 2.25
N TYR A 202 -10.90 -13.23 2.27
CA TYR A 202 -10.98 -12.42 1.06
C TYR A 202 -9.61 -12.33 0.37
N LEU A 203 -8.53 -12.11 1.12
CA LEU A 203 -7.18 -12.09 0.56
C LEU A 203 -6.73 -13.49 0.08
N ILE A 204 -7.03 -14.56 0.80
CA ILE A 204 -6.73 -15.94 0.38
C ILE A 204 -7.44 -16.27 -0.94
N LEU A 205 -8.69 -15.86 -1.10
CA LEU A 205 -9.42 -16.07 -2.35
C LEU A 205 -8.82 -15.25 -3.49
N ARG A 206 -8.43 -14.01 -3.20
CA ARG A 206 -7.82 -13.08 -4.16
C ARG A 206 -6.44 -13.57 -4.61
N SER A 207 -5.64 -14.13 -3.71
CA SER A 207 -4.29 -14.64 -4.01
C SER A 207 -4.26 -15.80 -5.00
N ARG A 208 -5.38 -16.51 -5.18
CA ARG A 208 -5.52 -17.55 -6.22
C ARG A 208 -5.51 -16.99 -7.64
N ARG A 209 -5.80 -15.69 -7.79
CA ARG A 209 -5.93 -15.01 -9.10
C ARG A 209 -4.92 -13.88 -9.28
N GLU A 210 -4.41 -13.34 -8.19
CA GLU A 210 -3.50 -12.20 -8.19
C GLU A 210 -2.16 -12.57 -7.54
N GLU A 211 -1.13 -12.74 -8.37
CA GLU A 211 0.22 -13.10 -7.95
C GLU A 211 0.79 -12.11 -6.94
N GLU A 212 0.59 -10.80 -7.15
CA GLU A 212 1.03 -9.77 -6.20
C GLU A 212 0.38 -9.95 -4.82
N CYS A 213 -0.90 -10.31 -4.76
CA CYS A 213 -1.58 -10.58 -3.50
C CYS A 213 -1.03 -11.85 -2.82
N ASN A 214 -0.74 -12.90 -3.60
CA ASN A 214 -0.10 -14.12 -3.08
C ASN A 214 1.27 -13.85 -2.47
N LEU A 215 2.11 -13.10 -3.18
CA LEU A 215 3.43 -12.72 -2.73
C LEU A 215 3.38 -11.92 -1.41
N VAL A 216 2.49 -10.92 -1.34
CA VAL A 216 2.29 -10.10 -0.13
C VAL A 216 1.87 -10.95 1.05
N LEU A 217 0.88 -11.84 0.87
CA LEU A 217 0.40 -12.72 1.95
C LEU A 217 1.52 -13.61 2.47
N LYS A 218 2.27 -14.28 1.57
CA LYS A 218 3.38 -15.15 1.95
C LYS A 218 4.47 -14.38 2.69
N GLN A 219 4.86 -13.20 2.21
CA GLN A 219 5.93 -12.42 2.86
C GLN A 219 5.52 -11.88 4.23
N LEU A 220 4.27 -11.45 4.40
CA LEU A 220 3.73 -11.07 5.72
C LEU A 220 3.59 -12.28 6.65
N LEU A 221 3.24 -13.44 6.11
CA LEU A 221 3.19 -14.70 6.87
C LEU A 221 4.58 -15.04 7.38
N ILE A 222 5.60 -15.03 6.52
CA ILE A 222 7.00 -15.30 6.87
C ILE A 222 7.49 -14.37 7.97
N LYS A 223 7.17 -13.07 7.91
CA LYS A 223 7.45 -12.10 8.99
C LYS A 223 6.83 -12.55 10.32
N ASN A 224 5.54 -12.88 10.30
CA ASN A 224 4.76 -13.23 11.50
C ASN A 224 5.02 -14.65 12.03
N THR A 225 5.76 -15.46 11.28
CA THR A 225 6.11 -16.85 11.62
C THR A 225 7.63 -17.06 11.75
N SER A 226 8.39 -15.99 11.94
CA SER A 226 9.86 -15.99 12.05
C SER A 226 10.42 -16.97 13.11
N ALA A 227 9.64 -17.31 14.13
CA ALA A 227 10.00 -18.36 15.08
C ALA A 227 10.28 -19.72 14.42
N LEU A 228 9.60 -20.05 13.31
CA LEU A 228 9.82 -21.30 12.56
C LEU A 228 11.18 -21.31 11.84
N GLN A 229 11.69 -20.14 11.46
CA GLN A 229 12.99 -19.98 10.79
C GLN A 229 14.16 -20.18 11.75
N MET A 230 13.92 -20.22 13.06
CA MET A 230 14.95 -20.42 14.08
C MET A 230 15.26 -21.90 14.35
N TYR A 231 14.66 -22.84 13.61
CA TYR A 231 14.82 -24.28 13.83
C TYR A 231 15.39 -24.99 12.60
N ASN A 232 16.07 -26.11 12.85
CA ASN A 232 16.34 -27.08 11.79
C ASN A 232 15.12 -28.01 11.65
N TRP A 233 14.70 -28.29 10.43
CA TRP A 233 13.53 -29.11 10.15
C TRP A 233 13.91 -30.40 9.44
N SER A 234 13.50 -31.53 10.01
CA SER A 234 13.59 -32.82 9.32
C SER A 234 12.57 -32.87 8.18
N THR A 235 12.95 -33.47 7.04
CA THR A 235 12.02 -33.70 5.93
C THR A 235 11.11 -34.91 6.15
N GLU A 236 11.34 -35.70 7.21
CA GLU A 236 10.52 -36.86 7.53
C GLU A 236 9.07 -36.44 7.85
N GLU A 237 8.10 -37.02 7.13
CA GLU A 237 6.65 -36.72 7.25
C GLU A 237 6.28 -35.25 7.00
N MET A 238 7.15 -34.49 6.34
CA MET A 238 6.92 -33.08 6.05
C MET A 238 6.00 -32.90 4.83
N PRO A 239 4.93 -32.10 4.91
CA PRO A 239 4.08 -31.84 3.77
C PRO A 239 4.69 -30.83 2.79
N ASP A 240 4.39 -30.97 1.49
CA ASP A 240 4.92 -30.13 0.41
C ASP A 240 4.71 -28.62 0.63
N TRP A 241 3.55 -28.24 1.18
CA TRP A 241 3.25 -26.84 1.46
C TRP A 241 4.20 -26.23 2.50
N PHE A 242 4.66 -27.05 3.46
CA PHE A 242 5.60 -26.60 4.48
C PHE A 242 7.02 -26.55 3.93
N GLU A 243 7.40 -27.52 3.09
CA GLU A 243 8.66 -27.48 2.34
C GLU A 243 8.77 -26.17 1.53
N GLN A 244 7.70 -25.81 0.80
CA GLN A 244 7.66 -24.56 0.04
C GLN A 244 7.76 -23.32 0.94
N TYR A 245 7.13 -23.33 2.11
CA TYR A 245 7.27 -22.24 3.09
C TYR A 245 8.72 -22.08 3.57
N LEU A 246 9.43 -23.17 3.84
CA LEU A 246 10.82 -23.12 4.29
C LEU A 246 11.74 -22.56 3.18
N ILE A 247 11.51 -22.97 1.93
CA ILE A 247 12.20 -22.42 0.75
C ILE A 247 11.93 -20.92 0.61
N ASP A 248 10.65 -20.51 0.62
CA ASP A 248 10.24 -19.10 0.51
C ASP A 248 10.79 -18.25 1.67
N SER A 249 11.01 -18.86 2.83
CA SER A 249 11.63 -18.24 4.02
C SER A 249 13.15 -18.14 3.95
N GLY A 250 13.78 -18.71 2.91
CA GLY A 250 15.23 -18.67 2.70
C GLY A 250 16.03 -19.74 3.44
N LEU A 251 15.39 -20.83 3.89
CA LEU A 251 16.11 -21.99 4.43
C LEU A 251 16.63 -22.86 3.30
N GLU A 252 17.82 -23.42 3.50
CA GLU A 252 18.49 -24.30 2.54
C GLU A 252 18.38 -25.77 2.99
N LYS A 253 18.07 -26.65 2.04
CA LYS A 253 18.04 -28.10 2.24
C LYS A 253 19.45 -28.67 2.17
N ARG A 254 19.89 -29.36 3.24
CA ARG A 254 21.18 -30.06 3.33
C ARG A 254 20.98 -31.39 4.05
N ASN A 255 21.29 -32.51 3.40
CA ASN A 255 21.15 -33.86 3.96
C ASN A 255 19.78 -34.09 4.62
N ASP A 256 18.69 -33.85 3.87
CA ASP A 256 17.30 -34.04 4.35
C ASP A 256 16.90 -33.16 5.55
N ILE A 257 17.61 -32.05 5.75
CA ILE A 257 17.33 -31.06 6.78
C ILE A 257 17.26 -29.67 6.16
N TYR A 258 16.20 -28.92 6.46
CA TYR A 258 16.14 -27.49 6.16
C TYR A 258 16.75 -26.68 7.29
N SER A 259 17.67 -25.77 6.96
CA SER A 259 18.40 -24.95 7.95
C SER A 259 18.64 -23.52 7.45
N PRO A 260 18.78 -22.53 8.37
CA PRO A 260 19.15 -21.16 7.99
C PRO A 260 20.53 -21.09 7.34
N LYS A 261 20.68 -20.19 6.35
CA LYS A 261 21.93 -19.99 5.60
C LYS A 261 23.11 -19.59 6.48
N GLU A 262 22.87 -18.64 7.39
CA GLU A 262 23.76 -18.30 8.49
C GLU A 262 23.37 -19.17 9.69
N LEU A 263 24.32 -19.96 10.21
CA LEU A 263 24.06 -20.98 11.21
C LEU A 263 23.56 -20.37 12.54
N LEU A 264 22.26 -20.10 12.67
CA LEU A 264 21.64 -19.43 13.82
C LEU A 264 20.67 -20.32 14.63
N SER A 265 20.69 -21.64 14.42
CA SER A 265 19.82 -22.59 15.12
C SER A 265 20.55 -23.82 15.68
N LYS A 266 20.22 -24.19 16.93
CA LYS A 266 20.86 -25.29 17.69
C LYS A 266 19.98 -26.55 17.87
N THR A 267 18.76 -26.59 17.32
CA THR A 267 17.80 -27.68 17.62
C THR A 267 17.06 -28.17 16.36
N LEU A 268 17.04 -29.50 16.17
CA LEU A 268 16.27 -30.19 15.13
C LEU A 268 14.83 -30.45 15.61
N ARG A 269 13.83 -30.16 14.77
CA ARG A 269 12.40 -30.39 15.03
C ARG A 269 11.76 -31.23 13.92
N SER A 270 10.76 -32.02 14.30
CA SER A 270 9.82 -32.68 13.38
C SER A 270 8.56 -31.84 13.21
N PHE A 271 7.78 -32.12 12.16
CA PHE A 271 6.55 -31.39 11.85
C PHE A 271 5.50 -31.46 12.98
N ASN A 272 5.33 -32.63 13.61
CA ASN A 272 4.33 -32.89 14.66
C ASN A 272 4.76 -32.45 16.08
N HIS A 273 5.62 -31.44 16.20
CA HIS A 273 6.13 -30.99 17.49
C HIS A 273 5.11 -30.13 18.27
N SER A 274 5.35 -29.90 19.57
CA SER A 274 4.57 -29.10 20.57
C SER A 274 3.36 -28.27 20.11
N GLU A 275 2.30 -28.21 20.92
CA GLU A 275 1.09 -27.39 20.69
C GLU A 275 1.36 -25.94 20.28
N ASP A 276 2.42 -25.29 20.79
CA ASP A 276 2.74 -23.92 20.42
C ASP A 276 3.21 -23.75 18.97
N ILE A 277 3.96 -24.72 18.44
CA ILE A 277 4.41 -24.74 17.04
C ILE A 277 3.24 -25.01 16.10
N MET A 278 2.33 -25.89 16.51
CA MET A 278 1.14 -26.23 15.73
C MET A 278 0.29 -24.98 15.40
N LYS A 279 0.29 -23.97 16.26
CA LYS A 279 -0.41 -22.70 16.00
C LYS A 279 0.18 -21.93 14.81
N TYR A 280 1.51 -21.89 14.69
CA TYR A 280 2.18 -21.29 13.54
C TYR A 280 1.96 -22.12 12.28
N LEU A 281 2.12 -23.44 12.37
CA LEU A 281 1.94 -24.36 11.24
C LEU A 281 0.52 -24.29 10.66
N ASN A 282 -0.50 -24.18 11.51
CA ASN A 282 -1.89 -24.05 11.08
C ASN A 282 -2.09 -22.83 10.16
N ILE A 283 -1.53 -21.67 10.53
CA ILE A 283 -1.64 -20.46 9.70
C ILE A 283 -0.89 -20.65 8.37
N VAL A 284 0.31 -21.24 8.43
CA VAL A 284 1.11 -21.51 7.23
C VAL A 284 0.36 -22.43 6.27
N GLU A 285 -0.23 -23.51 6.78
CA GLU A 285 -1.08 -24.42 6.01
C GLU A 285 -2.18 -23.64 5.28
N HIS A 286 -2.99 -22.85 6.01
CA HIS A 286 -4.10 -22.12 5.40
C HIS A 286 -3.69 -21.20 4.27
N ILE A 287 -2.56 -20.50 4.40
CA ILE A 287 -2.07 -19.60 3.35
C ILE A 287 -1.48 -20.37 2.17
N TYR A 288 -0.63 -21.38 2.40
CA TYR A 288 0.05 -22.10 1.32
C TYR A 288 -0.87 -23.08 0.59
N THR A 289 -1.87 -23.64 1.27
CA THR A 289 -2.91 -24.47 0.64
C THR A 289 -4.13 -23.65 0.20
N CYS A 290 -4.11 -22.34 0.39
CA CYS A 290 -5.22 -21.43 0.13
C CYS A 290 -6.55 -21.88 0.77
N LYS A 291 -6.49 -22.48 1.96
CA LYS A 291 -7.65 -22.92 2.74
C LYS A 291 -8.19 -21.75 3.56
N GLU A 292 -9.50 -21.55 3.51
CA GLU A 292 -10.16 -20.49 4.26
C GLU A 292 -10.21 -20.81 5.75
N PHE A 293 -10.04 -19.78 6.58
CA PHE A 293 -10.28 -19.88 8.02
C PHE A 293 -11.77 -19.89 8.29
N ASP A 294 -12.22 -20.76 9.19
CA ASP A 294 -13.59 -20.76 9.65
C ASP A 294 -13.71 -20.10 11.04
N PHE A 295 -14.93 -20.04 11.56
CA PHE A 295 -15.20 -19.45 12.86
C PHE A 295 -14.56 -20.21 14.04
N SER A 296 -14.23 -21.50 13.88
CA SER A 296 -13.56 -22.30 14.93
C SER A 296 -12.14 -21.81 15.24
N THR A 297 -11.55 -21.02 14.34
CA THR A 297 -10.30 -20.29 14.54
C THR A 297 -10.36 -19.28 15.69
N ILE A 298 -11.58 -18.87 16.09
CA ILE A 298 -11.81 -18.00 17.24
C ILE A 298 -11.87 -18.85 18.51
N VAL A 299 -10.95 -18.58 19.44
CA VAL A 299 -10.84 -19.27 20.72
C VAL A 299 -11.56 -18.48 21.82
N PHE A 300 -12.41 -19.19 22.57
CA PHE A 300 -13.05 -18.69 23.77
C PHE A 300 -12.34 -19.27 25.00
N LYS A 301 -11.91 -18.42 25.93
CA LYS A 301 -11.31 -18.92 27.17
C LYS A 301 -12.41 -19.51 28.06
N GLN A 302 -12.32 -20.80 28.40
CA GLN A 302 -13.37 -21.53 29.12
C GLN A 302 -13.81 -20.87 30.44
N SER A 303 -12.95 -20.10 31.10
CA SER A 303 -13.25 -19.45 32.39
C SER A 303 -13.84 -18.04 32.27
N TYR A 304 -13.73 -17.41 31.09
CA TYR A 304 -14.18 -16.03 30.87
C TYR A 304 -14.52 -15.82 29.39
N PRO A 305 -15.61 -15.13 29.03
CA PRO A 305 -15.98 -14.78 27.65
C PRO A 305 -15.03 -13.71 27.05
N LEU A 306 -13.73 -13.94 27.13
CA LEU A 306 -12.71 -13.27 26.36
C LEU A 306 -12.56 -14.02 25.04
N VAL A 307 -12.56 -13.25 23.96
CA VAL A 307 -12.44 -13.75 22.60
C VAL A 307 -11.06 -13.37 22.07
N SER A 308 -10.36 -14.33 21.49
CA SER A 308 -9.08 -14.14 20.83
C SER A 308 -8.94 -15.09 19.65
N MET A 309 -8.08 -14.76 18.69
CA MET A 309 -7.66 -15.72 17.68
C MET A 309 -6.56 -16.64 18.22
N ILE A 310 -6.28 -17.71 17.48
CA ILE A 310 -5.07 -18.52 17.66
C ILE A 310 -3.86 -17.61 17.41
N TYR A 311 -3.04 -17.37 18.42
CA TYR A 311 -1.77 -16.65 18.25
C TYR A 311 -0.84 -17.46 17.32
N PRO A 312 -0.18 -16.87 16.30
CA PRO A 312 -0.04 -15.43 15.98
C PRO A 312 -0.98 -14.87 14.89
N LEU A 313 -2.15 -15.48 14.65
CA LEU A 313 -3.03 -15.12 13.52
C LEU A 313 -3.52 -13.66 13.56
N ASP A 314 -3.80 -13.14 14.74
CA ASP A 314 -4.25 -11.75 14.92
C ASP A 314 -3.23 -10.74 14.40
N ALA A 315 -1.97 -10.91 14.77
CA ALA A 315 -0.86 -10.07 14.32
C ALA A 315 -0.70 -10.15 12.80
N PHE A 316 -0.73 -11.36 12.23
CA PHE A 316 -0.67 -11.57 10.79
C PHE A 316 -1.79 -10.84 10.04
N ILE A 317 -3.05 -11.02 10.45
CA ILE A 317 -4.18 -10.38 9.76
C ILE A 317 -4.10 -8.86 9.91
N LEU A 318 -3.75 -8.33 11.08
CA LEU A 318 -3.60 -6.90 11.30
C LEU A 318 -2.46 -6.29 10.47
N ASP A 319 -1.38 -7.03 10.26
CA ASP A 319 -0.29 -6.64 9.35
C ASP A 319 -0.74 -6.57 7.89
N THR A 320 -1.55 -7.53 7.42
CA THR A 320 -2.14 -7.44 6.07
C THR A 320 -3.04 -6.21 5.94
N LEU A 321 -3.90 -5.94 6.93
CA LEU A 321 -4.73 -4.73 6.92
C LEU A 321 -3.88 -3.47 6.93
N LYS A 322 -2.85 -3.41 7.76
CA LYS A 322 -1.91 -2.28 7.83
C LYS A 322 -1.30 -2.02 6.46
N TYR A 323 -0.80 -3.05 5.77
CA TYR A 323 -0.21 -2.91 4.44
C TYR A 323 -1.19 -2.26 3.44
N TYR A 324 -2.39 -2.81 3.29
CA TYR A 324 -3.37 -2.30 2.31
C TYR A 324 -3.95 -0.92 2.70
N VAL A 325 -4.19 -0.68 3.99
CA VAL A 325 -4.66 0.64 4.45
C VAL A 325 -3.58 1.70 4.27
N SER A 326 -2.32 1.39 4.60
CA SER A 326 -1.19 2.30 4.37
C SER A 326 -1.01 2.63 2.89
N ALA A 327 -1.14 1.64 1.99
CA ALA A 327 -1.09 1.89 0.54
C ALA A 327 -2.16 2.91 0.10
N ILE A 328 -3.42 2.73 0.53
CA ILE A 328 -4.52 3.65 0.20
C ILE A 328 -4.32 5.03 0.83
N GLN A 329 -3.79 5.10 2.05
CA GLN A 329 -3.49 6.37 2.72
C GLN A 329 -2.37 7.12 2.00
N ASN A 330 -1.32 6.43 1.58
CA ASN A 330 -0.23 6.99 0.81
C ASN A 330 -0.73 7.52 -0.53
N GLU A 331 -1.54 6.76 -1.26
CA GLU A 331 -2.15 7.19 -2.51
C GLU A 331 -3.00 8.47 -2.32
N ARG A 332 -3.84 8.53 -1.28
CA ARG A 332 -4.65 9.72 -0.96
C ARG A 332 -3.79 10.93 -0.58
N LEU A 333 -2.73 10.71 0.19
CA LEU A 333 -1.80 11.76 0.61
C LEU A 333 -1.07 12.33 -0.60
N GLU A 334 -0.55 11.47 -1.47
CA GLU A 334 0.06 11.84 -2.75
C GLU A 334 -0.92 12.64 -3.61
N GLN A 335 -2.15 12.16 -3.80
CA GLN A 335 -3.19 12.89 -4.53
C GLN A 335 -3.45 14.29 -3.93
N HIS A 336 -3.48 14.41 -2.61
CA HIS A 336 -3.71 15.68 -1.92
C HIS A 336 -2.53 16.66 -2.10
N TYR A 337 -1.28 16.22 -1.84
CA TYR A 337 -0.09 17.04 -2.08
C TYR A 337 -0.02 17.49 -3.54
N ARG A 338 -0.32 16.60 -4.48
CA ARG A 338 -0.32 16.90 -5.93
C ARG A 338 -1.38 17.93 -6.32
N LYS A 339 -2.61 17.84 -5.78
CA LYS A 339 -3.64 18.88 -5.97
C LYS A 339 -3.20 20.25 -5.44
N GLN A 340 -2.46 20.30 -4.33
CA GLN A 340 -1.93 21.56 -3.80
C GLN A 340 -0.83 22.15 -4.68
N VAL A 341 0.01 21.30 -5.30
CA VAL A 341 1.04 21.74 -6.27
C VAL A 341 0.40 22.24 -7.58
N GLU A 342 -0.70 21.62 -8.05
CA GLU A 342 -1.44 22.06 -9.25
C GLU A 342 -2.12 23.44 -9.08
N GLY A 343 -2.57 23.78 -7.87
CA GLY A 343 -3.39 24.98 -7.63
C GLY A 343 -2.64 26.29 -7.39
N ASN A 344 -1.40 26.23 -6.89
CA ASN A 344 -0.79 27.40 -6.23
C ASN A 344 0.26 28.18 -7.04
N VAL A 345 0.69 27.73 -8.22
CA VAL A 345 1.75 28.42 -8.98
C VAL A 345 1.50 28.37 -10.48
N ALA A 346 1.92 29.43 -11.21
CA ALA A 346 1.93 29.46 -12.67
C ALA A 346 2.51 28.15 -13.23
N ARG A 347 1.70 27.45 -14.04
CA ARG A 347 1.82 26.03 -14.35
C ARG A 347 3.14 25.71 -15.07
N ALA A 348 4.13 25.21 -14.33
CA ALA A 348 5.41 24.78 -14.90
C ALA A 348 5.26 23.66 -15.95
N TYR A 349 4.10 23.00 -15.99
CA TYR A 349 3.74 22.00 -16.99
C TYR A 349 3.03 22.56 -18.24
N THR A 350 2.55 23.80 -18.28
CA THR A 350 1.83 24.30 -19.47
C THR A 350 2.80 24.75 -20.56
N THR A 351 2.64 24.25 -21.78
CA THR A 351 3.40 24.69 -22.97
C THR A 351 3.25 26.19 -23.23
N LYS A 352 4.35 26.89 -23.46
CA LYS A 352 4.31 28.33 -23.75
C LYS A 352 3.73 28.58 -25.13
N ARG A 353 2.82 29.56 -25.24
CA ARG A 353 2.15 29.91 -26.51
C ARG A 353 3.08 30.56 -27.54
N ASN A 354 4.10 31.29 -27.07
CA ASN A 354 5.04 32.01 -27.94
C ASN A 354 6.47 31.55 -27.62
N ILE A 355 6.97 30.58 -28.39
CA ILE A 355 8.34 30.05 -28.28
C ILE A 355 9.17 30.62 -29.45
N PRO A 356 10.32 31.26 -29.20
CA PRO A 356 11.19 31.75 -30.28
C PRO A 356 11.68 30.61 -31.19
N GLN A 357 11.77 30.86 -32.50
CA GLN A 357 12.10 29.83 -33.51
C GLN A 357 13.44 29.11 -33.24
N HIS A 358 14.46 29.84 -32.77
CA HIS A 358 15.76 29.25 -32.45
C HIS A 358 15.67 28.24 -31.29
N ILE A 359 14.84 28.53 -30.28
CA ILE A 359 14.56 27.61 -29.16
C ILE A 359 13.74 26.43 -29.65
N LEU A 360 12.73 26.64 -30.50
CA LEU A 360 11.92 25.56 -31.05
C LEU A 360 12.77 24.57 -31.88
N THR A 361 13.72 25.11 -32.65
CA THR A 361 14.68 24.30 -33.40
C THR A 361 15.54 23.46 -32.44
N GLU A 362 16.02 24.07 -31.35
CA GLU A 362 16.82 23.38 -30.32
C GLU A 362 16.02 22.31 -29.56
N MET A 363 14.74 22.57 -29.26
CA MET A 363 13.85 21.58 -28.65
C MET A 363 13.70 20.35 -29.56
N LYS A 364 13.52 20.54 -30.86
CA LYS A 364 13.34 19.45 -31.83
C LYS A 364 14.58 18.61 -32.06
N THR A 365 15.75 19.25 -32.07
CA THR A 365 17.03 18.57 -32.33
C THR A 365 17.71 18.07 -31.06
N SER A 366 17.09 18.29 -29.90
CA SER A 366 17.60 17.84 -28.61
C SER A 366 17.67 16.31 -28.53
N VAL A 367 18.80 15.80 -28.02
CA VAL A 367 19.03 14.38 -27.72
C VAL A 367 18.03 13.84 -26.69
N PHE A 368 17.44 14.71 -25.86
CA PHE A 368 16.39 14.29 -24.93
C PHE A 368 15.16 13.70 -25.63
N ASN A 369 14.90 14.00 -26.91
CA ASN A 369 13.79 13.39 -27.65
C ASN A 369 13.98 11.88 -27.89
N ASP A 370 15.20 11.34 -27.74
CA ASP A 370 15.44 9.90 -27.84
C ASP A 370 14.92 9.12 -26.61
N TYR A 371 14.70 9.84 -25.49
CA TYR A 371 14.33 9.29 -24.19
C TYR A 371 12.98 9.79 -23.68
N PHE A 372 12.55 10.98 -24.09
CA PHE A 372 11.28 11.59 -23.71
C PHE A 372 10.47 11.92 -24.96
N ASP A 373 9.14 11.89 -24.85
CA ASP A 373 8.30 12.09 -26.03
C ASP A 373 8.17 13.55 -26.45
N PHE A 374 8.34 14.48 -25.53
CA PHE A 374 8.30 15.91 -25.84
C PHE A 374 9.25 16.67 -24.93
N VAL A 375 10.04 17.58 -25.52
CA VAL A 375 11.04 18.38 -24.81
C VAL A 375 10.71 19.87 -24.95
N GLU A 376 10.72 20.60 -23.83
CA GLU A 376 10.52 22.06 -23.84
C GLU A 376 11.53 22.80 -22.97
N PHE A 377 12.13 23.85 -23.51
CA PHE A 377 13.05 24.76 -22.82
C PHE A 377 12.42 26.14 -22.60
N ASP A 378 12.67 26.75 -21.44
CA ASP A 378 12.47 28.19 -21.29
C ASP A 378 13.41 28.97 -22.23
N ALA A 379 12.92 30.08 -22.80
CA ALA A 379 13.64 30.87 -23.79
C ALA A 379 14.89 31.59 -23.26
N ASP A 380 15.03 31.70 -21.94
CA ASP A 380 16.12 32.36 -21.24
C ASP A 380 17.14 31.36 -20.63
N ILE A 381 17.18 30.14 -21.20
CA ILE A 381 18.15 29.11 -20.87
C ILE A 381 19.36 29.19 -21.80
N GLU A 382 20.55 29.05 -21.25
CA GLU A 382 21.79 29.01 -22.00
C GLU A 382 21.97 27.67 -22.71
N LYS A 383 22.17 27.72 -24.03
CA LYS A 383 22.32 26.54 -24.90
C LYS A 383 23.44 25.59 -24.49
N ASN A 384 24.59 26.13 -24.06
CA ASN A 384 25.72 25.30 -23.65
C ASN A 384 25.37 24.45 -22.43
N SER A 385 24.67 25.03 -21.46
CA SER A 385 24.22 24.33 -20.25
C SER A 385 23.24 23.20 -20.54
N VAL A 386 22.38 23.35 -21.56
CA VAL A 386 21.48 22.26 -22.00
C VAL A 386 22.29 21.10 -22.58
N LYS A 387 23.30 21.41 -23.41
CA LYS A 387 24.14 20.41 -24.05
C LYS A 387 24.97 19.63 -23.02
N ASP A 388 25.60 20.32 -22.08
CA ASP A 388 26.44 19.68 -21.05
C ASP A 388 25.62 18.68 -20.21
N ILE A 389 24.40 19.10 -19.81
CA ILE A 389 23.46 18.27 -19.05
C ILE A 389 22.93 17.10 -19.89
N ALA A 390 22.70 17.30 -21.20
CA ALA A 390 22.30 16.23 -22.10
C ALA A 390 23.40 15.18 -22.27
N ASP A 391 24.64 15.61 -22.51
CA ASP A 391 25.79 14.72 -22.68
C ASP A 391 26.05 13.90 -21.41
N GLU A 392 25.88 14.51 -20.24
CA GLU A 392 25.98 13.84 -18.95
C GLU A 392 24.85 12.85 -18.70
N PHE A 393 23.60 13.25 -18.97
CA PHE A 393 22.43 12.39 -18.84
C PHE A 393 22.55 11.15 -19.73
N VAL A 394 22.95 11.31 -21.00
CA VAL A 394 23.09 10.20 -21.95
C VAL A 394 24.10 9.17 -21.43
N LYS A 395 25.27 9.62 -20.95
CA LYS A 395 26.29 8.74 -20.37
C LYS A 395 25.76 8.00 -19.14
N LEU A 396 25.04 8.71 -18.27
CA LEU A 396 24.47 8.13 -17.06
C LEU A 396 23.38 7.10 -17.40
N ASN A 397 22.47 7.45 -18.31
CA ASN A 397 21.36 6.60 -18.74
C ASN A 397 21.84 5.33 -19.43
N HIS A 398 22.82 5.46 -20.33
CA HIS A 398 23.43 4.32 -21.00
C HIS A 398 24.09 3.36 -19.99
N ARG A 399 24.84 3.90 -19.03
CA ARG A 399 25.65 3.09 -18.11
C ARG A 399 24.83 2.43 -16.99
N TYR A 400 23.85 3.13 -16.43
CA TYR A 400 23.16 2.69 -15.22
C TYR A 400 21.68 2.38 -15.40
N PHE A 401 21.08 2.81 -16.50
CA PHE A 401 19.64 2.66 -16.75
C PHE A 401 19.35 1.96 -18.09
N ASN A 402 20.35 1.34 -18.73
CA ASN A 402 20.21 0.58 -19.98
C ASN A 402 19.45 1.34 -21.08
N ASP A 403 19.76 2.62 -21.27
CA ASP A 403 19.09 3.50 -22.25
C ASP A 403 17.55 3.55 -22.07
N PHE A 404 17.08 3.48 -20.82
CA PHE A 404 15.66 3.52 -20.49
C PHE A 404 14.98 4.75 -21.10
N LYS A 405 13.83 4.50 -21.75
CA LYS A 405 13.03 5.53 -22.41
C LYS A 405 11.76 5.80 -21.62
N CYS A 406 11.62 7.04 -21.18
CA CYS A 406 10.41 7.53 -20.54
C CYS A 406 9.34 7.90 -21.59
N LYS A 407 8.83 6.88 -22.30
CA LYS A 407 7.72 7.05 -23.26
C LYS A 407 6.49 7.63 -22.55
N ASP A 408 5.69 8.39 -23.29
CA ASP A 408 4.56 9.20 -22.84
C ASP A 408 4.92 10.29 -21.80
N THR A 409 6.21 10.57 -21.58
CA THR A 409 6.68 11.60 -20.63
C THR A 409 7.19 12.84 -21.35
N THR A 410 6.73 14.00 -20.90
CA THR A 410 7.23 15.31 -21.30
C THR A 410 8.38 15.74 -20.39
N PHE A 411 9.52 16.12 -20.98
CA PHE A 411 10.64 16.73 -20.26
C PHE A 411 10.67 18.24 -20.46
N ARG A 412 10.85 19.00 -19.37
CA ARG A 412 10.89 20.46 -19.42
C ARG A 412 12.06 20.99 -18.62
N ILE A 413 12.77 21.94 -19.21
CA ILE A 413 13.79 22.71 -18.51
C ILE A 413 13.23 24.10 -18.24
N ARG A 414 13.08 24.44 -16.96
CA ARG A 414 12.43 25.70 -16.55
C ARG A 414 12.99 26.27 -15.26
N LYS A 415 12.95 27.59 -15.12
CA LYS A 415 13.30 28.26 -13.85
C LYS A 415 12.16 28.09 -12.83
N LEU A 416 12.42 27.39 -11.73
CA LEU A 416 11.43 27.02 -10.71
C LEU A 416 11.37 28.00 -9.52
N GLY A 417 11.90 29.22 -9.67
CA GLY A 417 12.02 30.20 -8.58
C GLY A 417 10.74 30.53 -7.80
N ARG A 418 9.55 30.34 -8.41
CA ARG A 418 8.24 30.51 -7.76
C ARG A 418 7.72 29.27 -7.02
N HIS A 419 8.28 28.09 -7.30
CA HIS A 419 7.85 26.79 -6.76
C HIS A 419 8.62 26.35 -5.51
N LYS A 420 9.66 27.10 -5.10
CA LYS A 420 10.60 26.72 -4.01
C LYS A 420 11.06 25.26 -4.16
N ALA A 421 11.36 24.85 -5.39
CA ALA A 421 11.74 23.50 -5.80
C ALA A 421 12.92 23.60 -6.77
N TYR A 422 13.75 22.57 -6.81
CA TYR A 422 14.86 22.45 -7.76
C TYR A 422 14.51 21.54 -8.95
N GLY A 423 13.66 20.55 -8.72
CA GLY A 423 12.97 19.75 -9.73
C GLY A 423 11.51 19.48 -9.34
N LEU A 424 10.71 19.02 -10.29
CA LEU A 424 9.32 18.56 -10.09
C LEU A 424 8.94 17.48 -11.11
N TYR A 425 8.42 16.35 -10.63
CA TYR A 425 7.73 15.36 -11.45
C TYR A 425 6.21 15.40 -11.25
N TYR A 426 5.48 15.56 -12.34
CA TYR A 426 4.01 15.55 -12.38
C TYR A 426 3.51 14.20 -12.92
N MET A 427 3.26 13.24 -12.03
CA MET A 427 2.80 11.88 -12.36
C MET A 427 1.63 11.83 -13.36
N TYR A 428 0.53 12.52 -13.06
CA TYR A 428 -0.68 12.48 -13.91
C TYR A 428 -0.47 13.10 -15.27
N LEU A 429 0.39 14.13 -15.34
CA LEU A 429 0.70 14.82 -16.59
C LEU A 429 1.90 14.19 -17.29
N LYS A 430 2.49 13.13 -16.71
CA LYS A 430 3.76 12.52 -17.11
C LYS A 430 4.77 13.60 -17.50
N THR A 431 5.02 14.57 -16.61
CA THR A 431 5.87 15.73 -16.93
C THR A 431 6.99 15.86 -15.91
N LEU A 432 8.24 15.72 -16.36
CA LEU A 432 9.44 15.94 -15.58
C LEU A 432 9.95 17.37 -15.84
N VAL A 433 10.19 18.14 -14.77
CA VAL A 433 10.67 19.53 -14.85
C VAL A 433 11.94 19.70 -14.02
N VAL A 434 12.99 20.25 -14.62
CA VAL A 434 14.28 20.51 -13.95
C VAL A 434 14.69 21.97 -14.10
N ASP A 435 15.27 22.55 -13.05
CA ASP A 435 15.94 23.84 -13.06
C ASP A 435 17.46 23.65 -13.16
N LEU A 436 18.08 24.03 -14.29
CA LEU A 436 19.52 23.81 -14.50
C LEU A 436 20.43 24.61 -13.57
N ARG A 437 19.90 25.53 -12.76
CA ARG A 437 20.67 26.16 -11.68
C ARG A 437 20.93 25.20 -10.51
N HIS A 438 20.18 24.10 -10.47
CA HIS A 438 20.26 23.02 -9.47
C HIS A 438 20.11 21.66 -10.18
N PRO A 439 21.08 21.30 -11.04
CA PRO A 439 21.02 20.09 -11.87
C PRO A 439 21.03 18.81 -11.03
N ASP A 440 21.51 18.87 -9.79
CA ASP A 440 21.57 17.81 -8.79
C ASP A 440 20.19 17.29 -8.34
N SER A 441 19.10 17.91 -8.83
CA SER A 441 17.74 17.43 -8.65
C SER A 441 17.25 16.52 -9.79
N PHE A 442 17.96 16.45 -10.91
CA PHE A 442 17.52 15.75 -12.11
C PHE A 442 17.25 14.27 -11.82
N VAL A 443 18.23 13.57 -11.23
CA VAL A 443 18.11 12.13 -11.02
C VAL A 443 17.03 11.78 -9.99
N HIS A 444 16.80 12.64 -9.00
CA HIS A 444 15.69 12.50 -8.07
C HIS A 444 14.34 12.47 -8.82
N GLU A 445 14.10 13.45 -9.69
CA GLU A 445 12.88 13.50 -10.51
C GLU A 445 12.83 12.37 -11.55
N TYR A 446 13.97 11.92 -12.04
CA TYR A 446 14.05 10.78 -12.96
C TYR A 446 13.62 9.47 -12.27
N PHE A 447 13.99 9.26 -11.00
CA PHE A 447 13.47 8.13 -10.23
C PHE A 447 11.96 8.22 -9.98
N HIS A 448 11.39 9.42 -9.77
CA HIS A 448 9.93 9.58 -9.72
C HIS A 448 9.27 9.19 -11.05
N ALA A 449 9.90 9.51 -12.19
CA ALA A 449 9.41 9.08 -13.49
C ALA A 449 9.51 7.56 -13.67
N ILE A 450 10.64 6.93 -13.29
CA ILE A 450 10.81 5.47 -13.33
C ILE A 450 9.75 4.78 -12.45
N ASP A 451 9.55 5.25 -11.22
CA ASP A 451 8.56 4.73 -10.28
C ASP A 451 7.17 4.67 -10.92
N ASP A 452 6.76 5.77 -11.55
CA ASP A 452 5.44 5.92 -12.15
C ASP A 452 5.28 5.20 -13.51
N ILE A 453 6.32 5.14 -14.34
CA ILE A 453 6.27 4.41 -15.62
C ILE A 453 6.19 2.90 -15.39
N LEU A 454 6.83 2.41 -14.33
CA LEU A 454 6.82 1.00 -13.94
C LEU A 454 5.70 0.66 -12.93
N ASP A 455 4.59 1.40 -12.99
CA ASP A 455 3.35 1.13 -12.28
C ASP A 455 3.48 1.15 -10.74
N GLY A 456 4.22 2.14 -10.24
CA GLY A 456 4.33 2.47 -8.81
C GLY A 456 5.19 1.48 -8.03
N LEU A 457 6.45 1.30 -8.42
CA LEU A 457 7.44 0.47 -7.73
C LEU A 457 7.52 0.76 -6.23
N SER A 458 7.47 2.03 -5.83
CA SER A 458 7.49 2.47 -4.43
C SER A 458 6.28 2.00 -3.63
N GLN A 459 5.17 1.67 -4.30
CA GLN A 459 3.96 1.12 -3.68
C GLN A 459 3.99 -0.41 -3.58
N LYS A 460 4.83 -1.08 -4.37
CA LYS A 460 4.95 -2.54 -4.35
C LYS A 460 5.53 -3.02 -3.02
N PHE A 461 5.19 -4.25 -2.66
CA PHE A 461 5.65 -4.85 -1.41
C PHE A 461 7.17 -5.02 -1.37
N ALA A 462 7.80 -5.31 -2.50
CA ALA A 462 9.25 -5.47 -2.59
C ALA A 462 10.01 -4.24 -2.03
N PHE A 463 9.42 -3.05 -2.08
CA PHE A 463 9.99 -1.81 -1.53
C PHE A 463 9.68 -1.58 -0.04
N CYS A 464 8.78 -2.37 0.59
CA CYS A 464 8.38 -2.20 2.00
C CYS A 464 9.56 -2.19 2.97
N LYS A 465 10.47 -3.16 2.85
CA LYS A 465 11.58 -3.30 3.79
C LYS A 465 12.48 -2.07 3.80
N ILE A 466 12.76 -1.51 2.61
CA ILE A 466 13.54 -0.28 2.44
C ILE A 466 12.79 0.89 3.07
N ALA A 467 11.51 1.05 2.74
CA ALA A 467 10.68 2.15 3.26
C ALA A 467 10.57 2.14 4.79
N ASP A 468 10.38 0.96 5.39
CA ASP A 468 10.27 0.78 6.83
C ASP A 468 11.61 1.07 7.53
N ARG A 469 12.73 0.55 7.01
CA ARG A 469 14.08 0.79 7.57
C ARG A 469 14.47 2.26 7.46
N TYR A 470 14.27 2.88 6.30
CA TYR A 470 14.50 4.31 6.09
C TYR A 470 13.66 5.15 7.05
N THR A 471 12.36 4.84 7.19
CA THR A 471 11.45 5.54 8.10
C THR A 471 11.91 5.44 9.56
N TYR A 472 12.33 4.25 9.99
CA TYR A 472 12.86 4.04 11.33
C TYR A 472 14.08 4.92 11.60
N LEU A 473 15.06 4.93 10.68
CA LEU A 473 16.29 5.71 10.81
C LEU A 473 15.98 7.21 10.83
N LEU A 474 15.15 7.71 9.93
CA LEU A 474 14.74 9.11 9.89
C LEU A 474 14.08 9.56 11.19
N LEU A 475 13.13 8.78 11.71
CA LEU A 475 12.44 9.08 12.97
C LEU A 475 13.38 9.02 14.18
N LYS A 476 14.36 8.10 14.16
CA LYS A 476 15.39 8.01 15.19
C LYS A 476 16.26 9.28 15.20
N THR A 477 16.78 9.68 14.04
CA THR A 477 17.59 10.90 13.89
C THR A 477 16.85 12.16 14.35
N ILE A 478 15.57 12.30 14.00
CA ILE A 478 14.76 13.45 14.44
C ILE A 478 14.57 13.45 15.96
N LYS A 479 14.29 12.29 16.56
CA LYS A 479 14.13 12.18 18.02
C LYS A 479 15.42 12.50 18.75
N GLU A 480 16.56 12.10 18.20
CA GLU A 480 17.88 12.40 18.75
C GLU A 480 18.17 13.90 18.65
N SER A 481 17.95 14.52 17.50
CA SER A 481 18.14 15.96 17.34
C SER A 481 17.24 16.79 18.27
N GLU A 482 15.98 16.37 18.46
CA GLU A 482 15.04 17.03 19.37
C GLU A 482 15.49 16.95 20.83
N LYS A 483 16.15 15.85 21.25
CA LYS A 483 16.75 15.74 22.60
C LYS A 483 17.92 16.71 22.77
N ASP A 484 18.68 16.93 21.72
CA ASP A 484 19.81 17.87 21.68
C ASP A 484 19.37 19.33 21.48
N GLY A 485 18.06 19.61 21.52
CA GLY A 485 17.49 20.95 21.37
C GLY A 485 17.53 21.49 19.93
N THR A 486 17.94 20.67 18.96
CA THR A 486 17.99 21.04 17.55
C THR A 486 16.77 20.52 16.79
N LYS A 487 16.02 21.45 16.18
CA LYS A 487 14.82 21.09 15.43
C LYS A 487 15.11 21.10 13.94
N ILE A 488 15.31 19.90 13.37
CA ILE A 488 15.71 19.71 11.98
C ILE A 488 14.55 19.92 10.99
N LEU A 489 13.30 19.69 11.40
CA LEU A 489 12.12 19.76 10.52
C LEU A 489 11.06 20.78 10.99
N SER A 490 10.40 21.42 10.02
CA SER A 490 9.25 22.28 10.31
C SER A 490 8.02 21.44 10.70
N LYS A 491 7.19 21.96 11.62
CA LYS A 491 5.95 21.29 12.07
C LYS A 491 4.88 21.20 10.96
N SER A 492 5.00 22.01 9.91
CA SER A 492 4.08 22.09 8.77
C SER A 492 4.78 22.60 7.50
N GLY A 493 4.22 22.29 6.32
CA GLY A 493 4.70 22.76 5.01
C GLY A 493 5.35 21.68 4.11
N LYS A 494 5.95 22.12 2.99
CA LYS A 494 6.60 21.27 1.97
C LYS A 494 7.72 20.38 2.55
N TYR A 495 8.40 20.84 3.59
CA TYR A 495 9.48 20.12 4.28
C TYR A 495 9.02 19.54 5.62
N SER A 496 7.75 19.17 5.74
CA SER A 496 7.24 18.47 6.92
C SER A 496 7.74 17.01 6.94
N LEU A 497 7.76 16.40 8.12
CA LEU A 497 8.08 14.98 8.28
C LEU A 497 7.26 14.07 7.34
N GLN A 498 6.00 14.42 7.09
CA GLN A 498 5.13 13.66 6.19
C GLN A 498 5.63 13.65 4.74
N TYR A 499 6.30 14.70 4.27
CA TYR A 499 6.90 14.73 2.93
C TYR A 499 8.04 13.72 2.82
N TYR A 500 8.94 13.70 3.80
CA TYR A 500 10.09 12.78 3.82
C TYR A 500 9.70 11.30 3.98
N LEU A 501 8.50 11.04 4.50
CA LEU A 501 7.96 9.70 4.72
C LEU A 501 7.08 9.19 3.58
N GLN A 502 6.87 9.97 2.52
CA GLN A 502 6.16 9.49 1.33
C GLN A 502 6.98 8.40 0.64
N ARG A 503 6.33 7.32 0.22
CA ARG A 503 7.03 6.17 -0.38
C ARG A 503 7.77 6.53 -1.67
N CYS A 504 7.14 7.31 -2.56
CA CYS A 504 7.80 7.77 -3.79
C CYS A 504 9.02 8.67 -3.49
N GLU A 505 8.94 9.48 -2.42
CA GLU A 505 10.06 10.32 -1.96
C GLU A 505 11.20 9.49 -1.35
N ILE A 506 10.87 8.46 -0.57
CA ILE A 506 11.86 7.50 -0.07
C ILE A 506 12.50 6.75 -1.25
N PHE A 507 11.69 6.35 -2.23
CA PHE A 507 12.17 5.68 -3.45
C PHE A 507 13.14 6.56 -4.24
N ALA A 508 12.80 7.82 -4.51
CA ALA A 508 13.71 8.72 -5.22
C ALA A 508 15.03 8.91 -4.44
N ARG A 509 14.99 9.13 -3.13
CA ARG A 509 16.22 9.29 -2.30
C ARG A 509 17.05 8.03 -2.20
N CYS A 510 16.41 6.86 -2.07
CA CYS A 510 17.14 5.59 -2.04
C CYS A 510 17.79 5.30 -3.40
N GLY A 511 17.16 5.70 -4.50
CA GLY A 511 17.76 5.66 -5.83
C GLY A 511 18.97 6.58 -5.96
N GLU A 512 18.91 7.78 -5.37
CA GLU A 512 20.08 8.67 -5.27
C GLU A 512 21.22 7.99 -4.48
N ILE A 513 20.94 7.45 -3.28
CA ILE A 513 21.92 6.73 -2.44
C ILE A 513 22.57 5.59 -3.22
N TYR A 514 21.77 4.80 -3.95
CA TYR A 514 22.27 3.72 -4.78
C TYR A 514 23.34 4.20 -5.76
N LEU A 515 23.11 5.31 -6.46
CA LEU A 515 24.07 5.84 -7.43
C LEU A 515 25.28 6.50 -6.76
N PHE A 516 25.08 7.52 -5.92
CA PHE A 516 26.21 8.33 -5.45
C PHE A 516 27.02 7.64 -4.34
N ARG A 517 26.37 6.85 -3.47
CA ARG A 517 27.02 6.22 -2.31
C ARG A 517 27.49 4.80 -2.61
N LEU A 518 26.62 3.99 -3.22
CA LEU A 518 26.90 2.55 -3.38
C LEU A 518 27.62 2.23 -4.69
N LEU A 519 27.32 2.96 -5.77
CA LEU A 519 28.02 2.85 -7.06
C LEU A 519 29.10 3.91 -7.27
N HIS A 520 29.25 4.84 -6.33
CA HIS A 520 30.23 5.94 -6.38
C HIS A 520 30.15 6.75 -7.68
N VAL A 521 28.93 7.03 -8.15
CA VAL A 521 28.70 7.82 -9.37
C VAL A 521 28.92 9.30 -9.06
N GLU A 522 29.89 9.90 -9.75
CA GLU A 522 30.11 11.35 -9.74
C GLU A 522 29.41 11.98 -10.95
N SER A 523 28.45 12.88 -10.67
CA SER A 523 27.67 13.57 -11.69
C SER A 523 27.12 14.90 -11.15
N SER A 524 27.06 15.94 -11.98
CA SER A 524 26.36 17.19 -11.66
C SER A 524 24.84 17.01 -11.57
N LEU A 525 24.30 15.91 -12.12
CA LEU A 525 22.89 15.53 -12.07
C LEU A 525 22.48 14.86 -10.74
N LEU A 526 23.47 14.57 -9.89
CA LEU A 526 23.33 13.90 -8.61
C LEU A 526 23.80 14.80 -7.47
N LYS A 527 23.34 14.48 -6.26
CA LYS A 527 23.92 15.02 -5.04
C LYS A 527 25.40 14.62 -4.93
N HIS A 528 26.21 15.52 -4.37
CA HIS A 528 27.62 15.23 -4.10
C HIS A 528 27.74 14.03 -3.14
N PRO A 529 28.72 13.13 -3.30
CA PRO A 529 28.89 11.96 -2.42
C PRO A 529 28.97 12.30 -0.93
N ASP A 530 29.60 13.44 -0.60
CA ASP A 530 29.72 13.96 0.77
C ASP A 530 28.45 14.66 1.30
N THR A 531 27.31 14.55 0.60
CA THR A 531 26.05 15.15 1.05
C THR A 531 25.58 14.47 2.34
N GLN A 532 25.96 15.04 3.47
CA GLN A 532 25.45 14.65 4.78
C GLN A 532 24.14 15.42 5.04
N SER A 533 23.03 14.69 4.99
CA SER A 533 21.72 15.22 5.37
C SER A 533 20.93 14.12 6.07
N PHE A 534 20.09 14.53 7.02
CA PHE A 534 19.14 13.65 7.71
C PHE A 534 18.22 12.89 6.74
N ALA A 535 18.05 13.38 5.50
CA ALA A 535 17.29 12.75 4.44
C ALA A 535 18.03 11.62 3.70
N TYR A 536 19.32 11.41 3.98
CA TYR A 536 20.14 10.35 3.40
C TYR A 536 20.81 9.53 4.53
N PRO A 537 20.02 8.80 5.35
CA PRO A 537 20.58 8.01 6.45
C PRO A 537 21.63 7.02 5.93
N ASP A 538 22.68 6.80 6.71
CA ASP A 538 23.76 5.87 6.39
C ASP A 538 23.74 4.72 7.40
N ASP A 539 23.46 3.52 6.91
CA ASP A 539 23.18 2.32 7.70
C ASP A 539 23.42 1.08 6.82
N ASP A 540 24.21 0.12 7.31
CA ASP A 540 24.65 -1.04 6.52
C ASP A 540 23.46 -1.90 6.05
N GLU A 541 22.46 -2.10 6.91
CA GLU A 541 21.26 -2.85 6.57
C GLU A 541 20.45 -2.15 5.48
N LEU A 542 20.21 -0.84 5.61
CA LEU A 542 19.54 -0.05 4.59
C LEU A 542 20.33 -0.07 3.26
N ASN A 543 21.65 0.12 3.32
CA ASN A 543 22.52 0.14 2.14
C ASN A 543 22.47 -1.20 1.38
N ALA A 544 22.48 -2.34 2.10
CA ALA A 544 22.32 -3.66 1.49
C ALA A 544 20.94 -3.83 0.82
N LEU A 545 19.85 -3.46 1.52
CA LEU A 545 18.50 -3.52 0.96
C LEU A 545 18.34 -2.64 -0.29
N ILE A 546 18.92 -1.44 -0.29
CA ILE A 546 18.94 -0.54 -1.44
C ILE A 546 19.71 -1.18 -2.60
N TYR A 547 20.91 -1.70 -2.36
CA TYR A 547 21.71 -2.31 -3.41
C TYR A 547 20.97 -3.47 -4.10
N ASP A 548 20.42 -4.40 -3.32
CA ASP A 548 19.73 -5.58 -3.85
C ASP A 548 18.50 -5.19 -4.68
N TYR A 549 17.73 -4.22 -4.19
CA TYR A 549 16.50 -3.78 -4.87
C TYR A 549 16.80 -2.98 -6.14
N TYR A 550 17.64 -1.95 -6.05
CA TYR A 550 17.90 -1.07 -7.20
C TYR A 550 18.74 -1.76 -8.27
N SER A 551 19.65 -2.67 -7.91
CA SER A 551 20.37 -3.47 -8.91
C SER A 551 19.42 -4.33 -9.74
N LEU A 552 18.39 -4.92 -9.11
CA LEU A 552 17.35 -5.66 -9.82
C LEU A 552 16.50 -4.73 -10.69
N VAL A 553 16.07 -3.58 -10.15
CA VAL A 553 15.27 -2.61 -10.90
C VAL A 553 16.03 -2.13 -12.13
N THR A 554 17.27 -1.64 -11.96
CA THR A 554 18.05 -1.08 -13.06
C THR A 554 18.45 -2.11 -14.09
N LYS A 555 18.77 -3.36 -13.68
CA LYS A 555 19.06 -4.45 -14.61
C LYS A 555 17.86 -4.79 -15.50
N ASN A 556 16.65 -4.65 -14.99
CA ASN A 556 15.42 -4.93 -15.74
C ASN A 556 14.88 -3.73 -16.53
N LEU A 557 15.48 -2.54 -16.39
CA LEU A 557 15.14 -1.38 -17.23
C LEU A 557 15.56 -1.64 -18.68
N GLY A 558 14.74 -1.17 -19.62
CA GLY A 558 15.00 -1.25 -21.06
C GLY A 558 14.70 -2.61 -21.70
N ILE A 559 14.34 -3.63 -20.92
CA ILE A 559 13.86 -4.92 -21.43
C ILE A 559 12.38 -4.76 -21.78
N ASP A 560 12.05 -4.58 -23.07
CA ASP A 560 10.67 -4.52 -23.55
C ASP A 560 9.92 -5.80 -23.12
N LYS A 561 9.01 -5.69 -22.15
CA LYS A 561 8.01 -6.72 -21.81
C LYS A 561 6.94 -6.86 -22.91
N LYS A 562 7.36 -6.94 -24.17
CA LYS A 562 6.54 -7.37 -25.30
C LYS A 562 6.94 -8.80 -25.65
N LYS A 563 6.48 -9.75 -24.85
CA LYS A 563 6.37 -11.19 -25.16
C LYS A 563 5.81 -11.86 -23.92
N GLU A 564 4.49 -11.84 -23.79
CA GLU A 564 3.63 -12.76 -23.04
C GLU A 564 2.25 -12.09 -22.98
N GLU A 565 1.58 -12.08 -24.14
CA GLU A 565 0.11 -12.07 -24.22
C GLU A 565 -0.36 -13.51 -24.42
#